data_AF-O33740-F1
#
_entry.id   AF-O33740-F1
#
_cell.length_a   1.000
_cell.length_b   1.000
_cell.length_c   1.000
_cell.angle_alpha   90.00
_cell.angle_beta   90.00
_cell.angle_gamma   90.00
#
_symmetry.space_group_name_H-M   'P 1'
#
loop_
_entity.id
_entity.type
_entity.pdbx_description
1 polymer ?
#
loop_
_entity_poly.entity_id
_entity_poly.type
_entity_poly.pdbx_seq_one_letter_code
_entity_poly.pdbx_strand_id
1 'polypeptide(L)'
;MHQGIMKAWLESSHLSGSNSTYVEEMYEAYQEDPQSVTPDWQLVFDNLPPVNGASVEVPETAHSKVRDYFRSLALQGRLKNATSVGDPELDAKQVKVLQLINAHRFRGHQNANLDPLGLWKREAVQELDPAYHGLTV
;
A
#
# COMPACT_ATOMS: atom_id res chain seq x y z
N MET A 1 38.07 -17.65 14.23
CA MET A 1 38.50 -16.27 13.88
C MET A 1 38.03 -15.81 12.48
N HIS A 2 36.99 -16.40 11.88
CA HIS A 2 36.55 -16.04 10.52
C HIS A 2 35.38 -15.03 10.46
N GLN A 3 34.65 -14.83 11.56
CA GLN A 3 33.46 -13.96 11.56
C GLN A 3 33.79 -12.46 11.59
N GLY A 4 34.97 -12.07 12.08
CA GLY A 4 35.36 -10.66 12.14
C GLY A 4 35.64 -10.02 10.78
N ILE A 5 36.16 -10.80 9.82
CA ILE A 5 36.57 -10.29 8.51
C ILE A 5 35.35 -10.07 7.61
N MET A 6 34.39 -11.01 7.59
CA MET A 6 33.11 -10.81 6.89
C MET A 6 32.32 -9.65 7.50
N LYS A 7 32.35 -9.49 8.82
CA LYS A 7 31.67 -8.37 9.48
C LYS A 7 32.29 -7.02 9.10
N ALA A 8 33.62 -6.90 9.12
CA ALA A 8 34.31 -5.68 8.70
C ALA A 8 34.08 -5.35 7.21
N TRP A 9 33.97 -6.39 6.36
CA TRP A 9 33.62 -6.21 4.95
C TRP A 9 32.17 -5.73 4.76
N LEU A 10 31.21 -6.30 5.49
CA LEU A 10 29.82 -5.85 5.47
C LEU A 10 29.65 -4.43 6.03
N GLU A 11 30.37 -4.07 7.09
CA GLU A 11 30.34 -2.73 7.69
C GLU A 11 30.94 -1.64 6.79
N SER A 12 31.89 -2.00 5.91
CA SER A 12 32.47 -1.10 4.92
C SER A 12 31.77 -1.16 3.55
N SER A 13 30.89 -2.14 3.35
CA SER A 13 30.10 -2.28 2.13
C SER A 13 28.96 -1.26 2.07
N HIS A 14 28.42 -1.06 0.87
CA HIS A 14 27.19 -0.29 0.65
C HIS A 14 25.98 -0.90 1.38
N LEU A 15 26.05 -2.17 1.79
CA LEU A 15 25.02 -2.87 2.59
C LEU A 15 25.17 -2.66 4.10
N SER A 16 26.15 -1.87 4.54
CA SER A 16 26.31 -1.51 5.94
C SER A 16 25.07 -0.77 6.46
N GLY A 17 24.70 -1.00 7.72
CA GLY A 17 23.53 -0.36 8.33
C GLY A 17 23.58 1.17 8.33
N SER A 18 24.78 1.78 8.20
CA SER A 18 24.92 3.24 8.04
C SER A 18 24.44 3.77 6.68
N ASN A 19 24.35 2.88 5.68
CA ASN A 19 23.91 3.20 4.32
C ASN A 19 22.47 2.75 4.06
N SER A 20 21.75 2.30 5.09
CA SER A 20 20.39 1.77 4.96
C SER A 20 19.43 2.74 4.27
N THR A 21 19.47 4.03 4.62
CA THR A 21 18.64 5.07 3.99
C THR A 21 18.90 5.18 2.48
N TYR A 22 20.17 5.07 2.06
CA TYR A 22 20.53 5.17 0.64
C TYR A 22 20.05 3.95 -0.15
N VAL A 23 20.20 2.75 0.42
CA VAL A 23 19.72 1.52 -0.21
C VAL A 23 18.19 1.50 -0.27
N GLU A 24 17.52 1.99 0.77
CA GLU A 24 16.06 2.16 0.83
C GLU A 24 15.57 3.11 -0.27
N GLU A 25 16.15 4.31 -0.40
CA GLU A 25 15.78 5.27 -1.44
C GLU A 25 16.00 4.71 -2.86
N MET A 26 17.09 3.96 -3.09
CA MET A 26 17.32 3.30 -4.38
C MET A 26 16.32 2.20 -4.67
N TYR A 27 15.97 1.40 -3.67
CA TYR A 27 14.99 0.33 -3.84
C TYR A 27 13.59 0.90 -4.11
N GLU A 28 13.21 1.99 -3.42
CA GLU A 28 11.96 2.70 -3.71
C GLU A 28 11.95 3.26 -5.15
N ALA A 29 13.06 3.84 -5.62
CA ALA A 29 13.18 4.30 -7.00
C ALA A 29 13.08 3.15 -8.02
N TYR A 30 13.70 2.00 -7.72
CA TYR A 30 13.59 0.78 -8.54
C TYR A 30 12.15 0.26 -8.62
N GLN A 31 11.39 0.33 -7.52
CA GLN A 31 9.97 -0.05 -7.50
C GLN A 31 9.08 0.87 -8.36
N GLU A 32 9.42 2.16 -8.46
CA GLU A 32 8.70 3.10 -9.35
C GLU A 32 9.10 2.94 -10.82
N ASP A 33 10.41 2.87 -11.09
CA ASP A 33 10.97 2.66 -12.42
C ASP A 33 12.27 1.85 -12.32
N PRO A 34 12.30 0.59 -12.78
CA PRO A 34 13.51 -0.22 -12.79
C PRO A 34 14.69 0.42 -13.56
N GLN A 35 14.43 1.26 -14.56
CA GLN A 35 15.47 1.95 -15.34
C GLN A 35 16.11 3.14 -14.60
N SER A 36 15.52 3.57 -13.47
CA SER A 36 16.04 4.69 -12.68
C SER A 36 17.32 4.36 -11.91
N VAL A 37 17.58 3.06 -11.68
CA VAL A 37 18.77 2.57 -10.98
C VAL A 37 19.75 1.91 -11.94
N THR A 38 21.02 1.90 -11.55
CA THR A 38 22.10 1.30 -12.35
C THR A 38 21.92 -0.21 -12.52
N PRO A 39 22.44 -0.82 -13.61
CA PRO A 39 22.28 -2.26 -13.89
C PRO A 39 22.74 -3.19 -12.75
N ASP A 40 23.80 -2.82 -12.02
CA ASP A 40 24.29 -3.61 -10.89
C ASP A 40 23.25 -3.73 -9.78
N TRP A 41 22.50 -2.65 -9.52
CA TRP A 41 21.44 -2.61 -8.51
C TRP A 41 20.16 -3.30 -8.98
N GLN A 42 19.84 -3.23 -10.28
CA GLN A 42 18.74 -4.02 -10.86
C GLN A 42 18.97 -5.51 -10.58
N LEU A 43 20.18 -6.02 -10.85
CA LEU A 43 20.52 -7.42 -10.57
C LEU A 43 20.39 -7.78 -9.10
N VAL A 44 20.76 -6.88 -8.18
CA VAL A 44 20.60 -7.12 -6.74
C VAL A 44 19.12 -7.21 -6.37
N PHE A 45 18.31 -6.25 -6.82
CA PHE A 45 16.89 -6.18 -6.48
C PHE A 45 16.04 -7.27 -7.14
N ASP A 46 16.36 -7.65 -8.38
CA ASP A 46 15.73 -8.77 -9.11
C ASP A 46 15.90 -10.11 -8.37
N ASN A 47 17.01 -10.27 -7.64
CA ASN A 47 17.33 -11.49 -6.89
C ASN A 47 16.87 -11.45 -5.43
N LEU A 48 16.15 -10.41 -5.00
CA LEU A 48 15.63 -10.35 -3.64
C LEU A 48 14.49 -11.37 -3.46
N PRO A 49 14.53 -12.19 -2.39
CA PRO A 49 13.41 -13.06 -2.10
C PRO A 49 12.19 -12.23 -1.71
N PRO A 50 10.97 -12.67 -2.09
CA PRO A 50 9.75 -12.07 -1.57
C PRO A 50 9.72 -12.23 -0.04
N VAL A 51 9.74 -11.12 0.69
CA VAL A 51 9.67 -11.09 2.16
C VAL A 51 8.37 -10.40 2.58
N ASN A 52 7.79 -10.80 3.72
CA ASN A 52 6.56 -10.19 4.27
C ASN A 52 5.34 -10.18 3.34
N GLY A 53 5.23 -11.15 2.43
CA GLY A 53 4.10 -11.23 1.49
C GLY A 53 4.20 -10.28 0.29
N ALA A 54 5.30 -9.52 0.17
CA ALA A 54 5.63 -8.82 -1.06
C ALA A 54 5.80 -9.85 -2.19
N SER A 55 5.18 -9.58 -3.34
CA SER A 55 5.28 -10.42 -4.53
C SER A 55 5.28 -9.51 -5.76
N VAL A 56 5.50 -10.08 -6.94
CA VAL A 56 5.41 -9.30 -8.19
C VAL A 56 4.02 -8.64 -8.34
N GLU A 57 2.98 -9.21 -7.74
CA GLU A 57 1.60 -8.69 -7.81
C GLU A 57 1.28 -7.66 -6.71
N VAL A 58 1.98 -7.72 -5.57
CA VAL A 58 1.81 -6.80 -4.44
C VAL A 58 3.16 -6.18 -4.12
N PRO A 59 3.45 -4.98 -4.65
CA PRO A 59 4.69 -4.27 -4.37
C PRO A 59 4.85 -4.01 -2.88
N GLU A 60 6.09 -3.98 -2.41
CA GLU A 60 6.39 -3.58 -1.05
C GLU A 60 6.02 -2.10 -0.83
N THR A 61 5.46 -1.79 0.34
CA THR A 61 5.06 -0.43 0.66
C THR A 61 6.29 0.47 0.80
N ALA A 62 6.34 1.57 0.04
CA ALA A 62 7.41 2.56 0.18
C ALA A 62 7.47 3.10 1.62
N HIS A 63 8.63 2.96 2.26
CA HIS A 63 8.87 3.36 3.63
C HIS A 63 8.91 4.88 3.80
N SER A 64 9.31 5.62 2.77
CA SER A 64 9.23 7.09 2.72
C SER A 64 7.82 7.59 3.03
N LYS A 65 6.79 7.01 2.41
CA LYS A 65 5.37 7.35 2.66
C LYS A 65 4.98 7.13 4.12
N VAL A 66 5.41 6.02 4.70
CA VAL A 66 5.15 5.67 6.11
C VAL A 66 5.84 6.68 7.04
N ARG A 67 7.11 7.01 6.76
CA ARG A 67 7.90 7.98 7.53
C ARG A 67 7.29 9.37 7.46
N ASP A 68 6.86 9.80 6.28
CA ASP A 68 6.23 11.11 6.08
C ASP A 68 4.86 11.18 6.75
N TYR A 69 4.09 10.10 6.73
CA TYR A 69 2.83 10.00 7.47
C TYR A 69 3.04 10.15 8.99
N PHE A 70 4.01 9.44 9.57
CA PHE A 70 4.30 9.60 11.00
C PHE A 70 4.89 10.98 11.32
N ARG A 71 5.67 11.56 10.41
CA ARG A 71 6.18 12.93 10.53
C ARG A 71 5.04 13.95 10.55
N SER A 72 4.08 13.84 9.64
CA SER A 72 2.91 14.73 9.62
C SER A 72 2.06 14.57 10.89
N LEU A 73 1.88 13.33 11.36
CA LEU A 73 1.17 13.04 12.61
C LEU A 73 1.87 13.64 13.83
N ALA A 74 3.19 13.54 13.91
CA ALA A 74 3.97 14.14 15.01
C ALA A 74 3.91 15.68 15.01
N LEU A 75 3.91 16.31 13.82
CA LEU A 75 3.75 17.75 13.68
C LEU A 75 2.33 18.21 14.06
N GLN A 76 1.31 17.43 13.69
CA GLN A 76 -0.09 17.75 13.92
C GLN A 76 -0.55 17.44 15.35
N GLY A 77 0.02 16.42 16.01
CA GLY A 77 -0.23 16.11 17.43
C GLY A 77 0.17 17.22 18.41
N ARG A 78 0.94 18.21 17.96
CA ARG A 78 1.20 19.46 18.73
C ARG A 78 -0.01 20.41 18.75
N LEU A 79 -0.95 20.27 17.82
CA LEU A 79 -2.21 21.01 17.78
C LEU A 79 -3.29 20.15 18.45
N LYS A 80 -3.53 20.40 19.74
CA LYS A 80 -4.51 19.68 20.56
C LYS A 80 -5.90 19.72 19.88
N ASN A 81 -6.50 18.54 19.70
CA ASN A 81 -7.83 18.26 19.09
C ASN A 81 -7.88 17.96 17.57
N ALA A 82 -6.84 17.43 16.95
CA ALA A 82 -7.01 16.81 15.65
C ALA A 82 -7.63 15.39 15.81
N THR A 83 -8.83 15.20 15.27
CA THR A 83 -9.36 13.88 14.91
C THR A 83 -8.27 13.04 14.26
N SER A 84 -8.18 11.75 14.60
CA SER A 84 -7.19 10.81 14.07
C SER A 84 -7.05 10.99 12.56
N VAL A 85 -5.92 11.56 12.13
CA VAL A 85 -5.61 11.63 10.70
C VAL A 85 -5.27 10.22 10.28
N GLY A 86 -6.18 9.59 9.54
CA GLY A 86 -5.91 8.32 8.88
C GLY A 86 -4.89 8.53 7.78
N ASP A 87 -4.22 7.45 7.38
CA ASP A 87 -3.47 7.39 6.13
C ASP A 87 -4.32 8.00 4.99
N PRO A 88 -3.80 8.95 4.19
CA PRO A 88 -4.55 9.56 3.08
C PRO A 88 -5.19 8.54 2.14
N GLU A 89 -4.56 7.38 1.95
CA GLU A 89 -5.14 6.30 1.15
C GLU A 89 -6.34 5.64 1.85
N LEU A 90 -6.25 5.45 3.17
CA LEU A 90 -7.37 4.96 3.98
C LEU A 90 -8.52 5.97 4.04
N ASP A 91 -8.22 7.27 4.09
CA ASP A 91 -9.24 8.32 4.08
C ASP A 91 -9.96 8.38 2.73
N ALA A 92 -9.21 8.24 1.62
CA ALA A 92 -9.79 8.11 0.28
C ALA A 92 -10.70 6.88 0.17
N LYS A 93 -10.25 5.71 0.67
CA LYS A 93 -11.08 4.49 0.75
C LYS A 93 -12.30 4.70 1.64
N GLN A 94 -12.19 5.45 2.72
CA GLN A 94 -13.33 5.74 3.61
C GLN A 94 -14.41 6.58 2.92
N VAL A 95 -14.03 7.55 2.09
CA VAL A 95 -14.97 8.28 1.23
C VAL A 95 -15.68 7.32 0.25
N LYS A 96 -14.95 6.36 -0.32
CA LYS A 96 -15.52 5.32 -1.20
C LYS A 96 -16.51 4.42 -0.47
N VAL A 97 -16.21 4.03 0.77
CA VAL A 97 -17.14 3.28 1.63
C VAL A 97 -18.43 4.08 1.87
N LEU A 98 -18.33 5.39 2.14
CA LEU A 98 -19.51 6.24 2.30
C LEU A 98 -20.34 6.34 1.00
N GLN A 99 -19.68 6.39 -0.17
CA GLN A 99 -20.36 6.34 -1.47
C GLN A 99 -21.12 5.02 -1.66
N LEU A 100 -20.49 3.89 -1.32
CA LEU A 100 -21.12 2.56 -1.36
C LEU A 100 -22.32 2.46 -0.42
N ILE A 101 -22.20 2.96 0.83
CA ILE A 101 -23.31 2.99 1.79
C ILE A 101 -24.49 3.80 1.23
N ASN A 102 -24.22 4.96 0.63
CA ASN A 102 -25.26 5.77 0.00
C ASN A 102 -25.88 5.05 -1.19
N ALA A 103 -25.09 4.40 -2.06
CA ALA A 103 -25.60 3.60 -3.17
C ALA A 103 -26.55 2.50 -2.69
N HIS A 104 -26.21 1.80 -1.61
CA HIS A 104 -27.09 0.81 -0.96
C HIS A 104 -28.38 1.44 -0.43
N ARG A 105 -28.32 2.63 0.17
CA ARG A 105 -29.53 3.33 0.67
C ARG A 105 -30.48 3.74 -0.45
N PHE A 106 -29.95 4.24 -1.57
CA PHE A 106 -30.76 4.72 -2.68
C PHE A 106 -31.24 3.60 -3.61
N ARG A 107 -30.36 2.64 -3.94
CA ARG A 107 -30.63 1.63 -4.98
C ARG A 107 -30.60 0.19 -4.47
N GLY A 108 -30.35 -0.04 -3.18
CA GLY A 108 -30.25 -1.40 -2.63
C GLY A 108 -31.53 -2.22 -2.79
N HIS A 109 -32.69 -1.57 -2.84
CA HIS A 109 -33.95 -2.25 -3.11
C HIS A 109 -33.99 -2.95 -4.48
N GLN A 110 -33.20 -2.48 -5.46
CA GLN A 110 -33.12 -3.08 -6.80
C GLN A 110 -32.41 -4.44 -6.76
N ASN A 111 -31.46 -4.61 -5.84
CA ASN A 111 -30.71 -5.87 -5.65
C ASN A 111 -31.26 -6.74 -4.50
N ALA A 112 -32.38 -6.35 -3.88
CA ALA A 112 -32.99 -7.10 -2.78
C ALA A 112 -33.76 -8.32 -3.30
N ASN A 113 -33.60 -9.47 -2.64
CA ASN A 113 -34.34 -10.69 -2.96
C ASN A 113 -35.78 -10.61 -2.40
N LEU A 114 -36.71 -10.11 -3.22
CA LEU A 114 -38.11 -9.91 -2.85
C LEU A 114 -39.06 -10.94 -3.48
N ASP A 115 -38.58 -11.71 -4.46
CA ASP A 115 -39.41 -12.66 -5.20
C ASP A 115 -39.23 -14.07 -4.63
N PRO A 116 -40.24 -14.63 -3.93
CA PRO A 116 -40.17 -15.99 -3.40
C PRO A 116 -40.17 -17.07 -4.50
N LEU A 117 -40.57 -16.73 -5.73
CA LEU A 117 -40.60 -17.66 -6.87
C LEU A 117 -39.32 -17.60 -7.71
N GLY A 118 -38.47 -16.59 -7.52
CA GLY A 118 -37.19 -16.44 -8.22
C GLY A 118 -37.30 -16.27 -9.74
N LEU A 119 -38.41 -15.77 -10.23
CA LEU A 119 -38.67 -15.57 -11.66
C LEU A 119 -38.12 -14.23 -12.18
N TRP A 120 -37.92 -13.26 -11.28
CA TRP A 120 -37.44 -11.92 -11.64
C TRP A 120 -35.95 -11.92 -12.02
N LYS A 121 -35.68 -11.67 -13.31
CA LYS A 121 -34.33 -11.35 -13.81
C LYS A 121 -34.13 -9.85 -13.79
N ARG A 122 -33.36 -9.35 -12.82
CA ARG A 122 -33.02 -7.92 -12.68
C ARG A 122 -31.62 -7.65 -13.20
N GLU A 123 -31.42 -6.45 -13.74
CA GLU A 123 -30.08 -6.00 -14.11
C GLU A 123 -29.25 -5.68 -12.87
N ALA A 124 -27.97 -6.04 -12.92
CA ALA A 124 -27.04 -5.77 -11.84
C ALA A 124 -26.70 -4.27 -11.80
N VAL A 125 -26.87 -3.66 -10.64
CA VAL A 125 -26.51 -2.25 -10.43
C VAL A 125 -25.03 -2.17 -10.07
N GLN A 126 -24.23 -1.61 -10.96
CA GLN A 126 -22.77 -1.53 -10.79
C GLN A 126 -22.35 -0.75 -9.54
N GLU A 127 -23.11 0.29 -9.17
CA GLU A 127 -22.82 1.12 -7.99
C GLU A 127 -22.90 0.35 -6.64
N LEU A 128 -23.54 -0.82 -6.62
CA LEU A 128 -23.60 -1.69 -5.45
C LEU A 128 -22.40 -2.65 -5.33
N ASP A 129 -21.58 -2.75 -6.38
CA ASP A 129 -20.38 -3.57 -6.35
C ASP A 129 -19.24 -2.79 -5.65
N PRO A 130 -18.61 -3.33 -4.59
CA PRO A 130 -17.42 -2.72 -3.99
C PRO A 130 -16.29 -2.47 -4.99
N ALA A 131 -16.14 -3.36 -5.99
CA ALA A 131 -15.11 -3.22 -7.01
C ALA A 131 -15.30 -1.96 -7.86
N TYR A 132 -16.54 -1.51 -8.10
CA TYR A 132 -16.85 -0.28 -8.81
C TYR A 132 -16.31 0.97 -8.08
N HIS A 133 -16.21 0.92 -6.75
CA HIS A 133 -15.65 2.00 -5.95
C HIS A 133 -14.13 1.90 -5.74
N GLY A 134 -13.47 0.91 -6.36
CA GLY A 134 -12.05 0.64 -6.18
C GLY A 134 -11.72 0.02 -4.81
N LEU A 135 -12.70 -0.62 -4.16
CA LEU A 135 -12.50 -1.35 -2.92
C LEU A 135 -12.23 -2.82 -3.26
N THR A 136 -10.99 -3.25 -3.10
CA THR A 136 -10.60 -4.66 -3.19
C THR A 136 -10.79 -5.33 -1.82
N VAL A 137 -11.20 -6.61 -1.84
CA VAL A 137 -11.33 -7.46 -0.64
C VAL A 137 -10.04 -8.23 -0.42
#